data_AF-A0A519HT69-F1
#
_entry.id   AF-A0A519HT69-F1
#
_cell.length_a   1.000
_cell.length_b   1.000
_cell.length_c   1.000
_cell.angle_alpha   90.00
_cell.angle_beta   90.00
_cell.angle_gamma   90.00
#
_symmetry.space_group_name_H-M   'P 1'
#
loop_
_entity.id
_entity.type
_entity.pdbx_description
1 polymer ?
#
loop_
_entity_poly.entity_id
_entity_poly.type
_entity_poly.pdbx_seq_one_letter_code
_entity_poly.pdbx_strand_id
1 'polypeptide(L)' 'MDDTTTGLATLHYGEGEFAVLKPGRFVLCAVTGRAVPLETLRYWSHHYQEAYAGPEEAAQRLTPRP' A
#
# COMPACT_ATOMS: atom_id res chain seq x y z
N MET A 1 12.24 22.22 -10.13
CA MET A 1 11.57 22.29 -8.82
C MET A 1 10.70 21.06 -8.74
N ASP A 2 11.15 20.14 -7.90
CA ASP A 2 10.90 18.71 -7.98
C ASP A 2 9.54 18.34 -7.36
N ASP A 3 8.57 18.03 -8.22
CA ASP A 3 7.22 17.57 -7.88
C ASP A 3 7.20 16.10 -7.38
N THR A 4 8.34 15.53 -6.99
CA THR A 4 8.44 14.13 -6.54
C THR A 4 7.96 13.92 -5.09
N THR A 5 7.57 14.98 -4.37
CA THR A 5 7.28 14.92 -2.92
C THR A 5 5.79 14.72 -2.58
N THR A 6 4.86 14.78 -3.54
CA THR A 6 3.40 14.60 -3.26
C THR A 6 2.77 13.51 -4.13
N GLY A 7 3.60 12.67 -4.78
CA GLY A 7 3.13 11.69 -5.76
C GLY A 7 2.74 10.33 -5.18
N LEU A 8 2.04 9.56 -6.02
CA LEU A 8 1.81 8.13 -5.83
C LEU A 8 3.15 7.38 -5.88
N ALA A 9 3.49 6.70 -4.78
CA ALA A 9 4.62 5.79 -4.71
C ALA A 9 4.24 4.44 -5.32
N THR A 10 5.24 3.78 -5.91
CA THR A 10 5.12 2.36 -6.29
C THR A 10 6.06 1.58 -5.40
N LEU A 11 5.51 0.63 -4.65
CA LEU A 11 6.26 -0.23 -3.75
C LEU A 11 6.23 -1.67 -4.25
N HIS A 12 7.31 -2.39 -3.98
CA HIS A 12 7.33 -3.84 -3.99
C HIS A 12 7.18 -4.32 -2.55
N TYR A 13 6.13 -5.09 -2.28
CA TYR A 13 5.78 -5.52 -0.94
C TYR A 13 6.46 -6.85 -0.61
N GLY A 14 7.29 -6.87 0.41
CA GLY A 14 7.94 -8.05 0.95
C GLY A 14 7.28 -8.56 2.23
N GLU A 15 7.84 -9.63 2.78
CA GLU A 15 7.43 -10.24 4.04
C GLU A 15 7.95 -9.41 5.22
N GLY A 16 7.23 -8.35 5.58
CA GLY A 16 7.56 -7.48 6.72
C GLY A 16 8.31 -6.19 6.36
N GLU A 17 8.78 -6.06 5.12
CA GLU A 17 9.33 -4.83 4.57
C GLU A 17 8.76 -4.52 3.17
N PHE A 18 8.98 -3.32 2.65
CA PHE A 18 8.68 -2.98 1.27
C PHE A 18 9.82 -2.18 0.65
N ALA A 19 10.06 -2.38 -0.64
CA ALA A 19 11.03 -1.63 -1.41
C ALA A 19 10.34 -0.57 -2.27
N VAL A 20 10.84 0.66 -2.24
CA VAL A 20 10.31 1.75 -3.08
C VAL A 20 10.84 1.59 -4.50
N LEU A 21 9.97 1.22 -5.45
CA LEU A 21 10.29 1.16 -6.87
C LEU A 21 10.20 2.55 -7.53
N LYS A 22 9.16 3.32 -7.15
CA LYS A 22 8.96 4.70 -7.60
C LYS A 22 8.75 5.61 -6.40
N PRO A 23 9.55 6.68 -6.26
CA PRO A 23 9.43 7.59 -5.13
C PRO A 23 8.07 8.29 -5.13
N GLY A 24 7.51 8.46 -3.94
CA GLY A 24 6.25 9.14 -3.68
C GLY A 24 5.97 9.22 -2.18
N ARG A 25 4.82 9.78 -1.79
CA ARG A 25 4.43 9.95 -0.38
C ARG A 25 3.36 8.97 0.09
N PHE A 26 2.56 8.46 -0.82
CA PHE A 26 1.44 7.57 -0.48
C PHE A 26 1.27 6.49 -1.54
N VAL A 27 0.63 5.40 -1.15
CA VAL A 27 0.13 4.35 -2.05
C VAL A 27 -1.39 4.39 -2.08
N LEU A 28 -2.01 3.74 -3.08
CA LEU A 28 -3.47 3.61 -3.10
C LEU A 28 -3.87 2.28 -2.47
N CYS A 29 -4.92 2.32 -1.65
CA CYS A 29 -5.53 1.12 -1.14
C CYS A 29 -6.16 0.31 -2.29
N ALA A 30 -5.83 -0.97 -2.41
CA ALA A 30 -6.37 -1.83 -3.46
C ALA A 30 -7.88 -2.09 -3.33
N VAL A 31 -8.45 -1.91 -2.14
CA VAL A 31 -9.88 -2.13 -1.86
C VAL A 31 -10.69 -0.86 -2.04
N THR A 32 -10.27 0.25 -1.41
CA THR A 32 -11.04 1.50 -1.37
C THR A 32 -10.50 2.59 -2.32
N GLY A 33 -9.30 2.44 -2.87
CA GLY A 33 -8.64 3.47 -3.67
C GLY A 33 -8.16 4.69 -2.88
N ARG A 34 -8.21 4.66 -1.54
CA ARG A 34 -7.76 5.77 -0.70
C ARG A 34 -6.23 5.90 -0.70
N ALA A 35 -5.75 7.14 -0.62
CA ALA A 35 -4.33 7.43 -0.42
C ALA A 35 -3.89 7.04 1.01
N VAL A 36 -2.90 6.15 1.09
CA VAL A 36 -2.30 5.66 2.33
C VAL A 36 -0.86 6.18 2.40
N PRO A 37 -0.57 7.13 3.31
CA PRO A 37 0.80 7.64 3.49
C PRO A 37 1.76 6.51 3.84
N LEU A 38 2.95 6.49 3.22
CA LEU A 38 3.97 5.47 3.45
C LEU A 38 4.39 5.39 4.93
N GLU A 39 4.43 6.52 5.63
CA GLU A 39 4.72 6.60 7.07
C GLU A 39 3.68 5.89 7.96
N THR A 40 2.45 5.75 7.46
CA THR A 40 1.33 5.11 8.17
C THR A 40 0.97 3.74 7.60
N LEU A 41 1.63 3.31 6.53
CA LEU A 41 1.37 2.06 5.85
C LEU A 41 1.78 0.89 6.75
N ARG A 42 0.79 0.23 7.35
CA ARG A 42 0.97 -0.93 8.24
C ARG A 42 0.40 -2.22 7.67
N TYR A 43 -0.47 -2.12 6.66
CA TYR A 43 -1.22 -3.25 6.12
C TYR A 43 -0.96 -3.37 4.62
N TRP A 44 -0.37 -4.48 4.21
CA TRP A 44 -0.13 -4.82 2.81
C TRP A 44 -0.07 -6.34 2.62
N SER A 45 -0.14 -6.79 1.38
CA SER A 45 0.04 -8.20 1.00
C SER A 45 1.21 -8.36 0.04
N HIS A 46 2.19 -9.15 0.43
CA HIS A 46 3.31 -9.53 -0.44
C HIS A 46 2.88 -10.53 -1.54
N HIS A 47 1.86 -11.35 -1.29
CA HIS A 47 1.30 -12.25 -2.32
C HIS A 47 0.58 -11.48 -3.42
N TYR A 48 -0.24 -10.50 -3.06
CA TYR A 48 -1.04 -9.74 -4.04
C TYR A 48 -0.35 -8.46 -4.53
N GLN A 49 0.75 -8.05 -3.90
CA GLN A 49 1.43 -6.77 -4.16
C GLN A 49 0.49 -5.57 -4.00
N GLU A 50 -0.29 -5.57 -2.93
CA GLU A 50 -1.35 -4.59 -2.67
C GLU A 50 -1.18 -3.94 -1.29
N ALA A 51 -1.44 -2.63 -1.19
CA ALA A 51 -1.56 -1.93 0.08
C ALA A 51 -3.02 -1.78 0.52
N TYR A 52 -3.22 -1.70 1.83
CA TYR A 52 -4.52 -1.51 2.45
C TYR A 52 -4.49 -0.30 3.38
N ALA A 53 -5.57 0.49 3.38
CA ALA A 53 -5.65 1.68 4.26
C ALA A 53 -5.84 1.31 5.73
N GLY A 54 -6.33 0.09 6.01
CA GLY A 54 -6.56 -0.37 7.36
C GLY A 54 -6.73 -1.89 7.45
N PRO A 55 -6.93 -2.39 8.69
CA PRO A 55 -7.15 -3.81 8.94
C PRO A 55 -8.45 -4.33 8.32
N GLU A 56 -9.49 -3.49 8.20
CA GLU A 56 -10.77 -3.88 7.60
C GLU A 56 -10.62 -4.20 6.11
N GLU A 57 -9.99 -3.32 5.33
CA GLU A 57 -9.67 -3.57 3.92
C GLU A 57 -8.74 -4.77 3.74
N ALA A 58 -7.72 -4.92 4.58
CA ALA A 58 -6.84 -6.08 4.54
C ALA A 58 -7.62 -7.37 4.82
N ALA A 59 -8.47 -7.39 5.84
CA ALA A 59 -9.32 -8.54 6.15
C ALA A 59 -10.28 -8.84 4.99
N GLN A 60 -10.95 -7.84 4.43
CA GLN A 60 -11.87 -8.02 3.30
C GLN A 60 -11.18 -8.67 2.09
N ARG A 61 -9.91 -8.34 1.84
CA ARG A 61 -9.14 -8.88 0.71
C ARG A 61 -8.48 -10.22 1.01
N LEU A 62 -7.98 -10.41 2.23
CA LEU A 62 -7.18 -11.57 2.64
C LEU A 62 -8.00 -12.69 3.27
N THR A 63 -9.24 -12.43 3.68
CA THR A 63 -10.13 -13.47 4.18
C THR A 63 -10.64 -14.32 3.01
N PRO A 64 -10.35 -15.63 2.97
CA PRO A 64 -11.03 -16.52 2.03
C PRO A 64 -12.50 -16.59 2.45
N ARG A 65 -13.40 -16.21 1.54
CA ARG A 65 -14.83 -16.47 1.73
C ARG A 65 -15.03 -18.00 1.70
N PRO A 66 -15.79 -18.57 2.66
CA PRO A 66 -16.04 -20.02 2.72
C PRO A 66 -16.76 -20.56 1.48
#